data_AF-A0A345PM33-F1
#
_entry.id   AF-A0A345PM33-F1
#
_cell.length_a   1.000
_cell.length_b   1.000
_cell.length_c   1.000
_cell.angle_alpha   90.00
_cell.angle_beta   90.00
_cell.angle_gamma   90.00
#
_symmetry.space_group_name_H-M   'P 1'
#
loop_
_entity.id
_entity.type
_entity.pdbx_description
1 polymer ?
#
loop_
_entity_poly.entity_id
_entity_poly.type
_entity_poly.pdbx_seq_one_letter_code
_entity_poly.pdbx_strand_id
1 'polypeptide(L)' 'MLLEKIEVCRQEMIQLSDEYELTSEPVILSSMKLDRLINEYLNYSVN' A
#
# COMPACT_ATOMS: atom_id res chain seq x y z
N MET A 1 11.36 7.17 -5.79
CA MET A 1 10.31 7.35 -6.83
C MET A 1 8.96 6.83 -6.33
N LEU A 2 7.85 7.21 -6.97
CA LEU A 2 6.50 6.77 -6.54
C LEU A 2 6.34 5.24 -6.59
N LEU A 3 6.86 4.60 -7.63
CA LEU A 3 6.91 3.14 -7.76
C LEU A 3 7.67 2.46 -6.61
N GLU A 4 8.79 3.02 -6.16
CA GLU A 4 9.51 2.47 -5.00
C GLU A 4 8.68 2.55 -3.72
N LYS A 5 7.93 3.64 -3.52
CA LYS A 5 7.03 3.77 -2.36
C LYS A 5 5.90 2.74 -2.41
N ILE A 6 5.37 2.46 -3.60
CA ILE A 6 4.35 1.41 -3.81
C ILE A 6 4.94 0.05 -3.45
N GLU A 7 6.14 -0.27 -3.93
CA GLU A 7 6.78 -1.55 -3.65
C GLU A 7 7.10 -1.73 -2.16
N VAL A 8 7.62 -0.70 -1.48
CA VAL A 8 7.83 -0.74 -0.03
C VAL A 8 6.51 -0.98 0.71
N CYS A 9 5.45 -0.26 0.35
CA CYS A 9 4.14 -0.40 0.98
C CYS A 9 3.51 -1.78 0.71
N ARG A 10 3.79 -2.38 -0.45
CA ARG A 10 3.38 -3.75 -0.77
C ARG A 10 4.10 -4.77 0.11
N GLN A 11 5.40 -4.62 0.33
CA GLN A 11 6.15 -5.51 1.23
C GLN A 11 5.69 -5.39 2.69
N GLU A 12 5.45 -4.16 3.17
CA GLU A 12 4.83 -3.93 4.48
C GLU A 12 3.50 -4.68 4.60
N MET A 13 2.66 -4.63 3.56
CA MET A 13 1.36 -5.30 3.60
C MET A 13 1.45 -6.83 3.65
N ILE A 14 2.40 -7.42 2.92
CA ILE A 14 2.65 -8.87 2.96
C ILE A 14 3.07 -9.28 4.38
N GLN A 15 4.04 -8.58 4.96
CA GLN A 15 4.51 -8.87 6.31
C GLN A 15 3.39 -8.70 7.35
N LEU A 16 2.61 -7.61 7.25
CA LEU A 16 1.50 -7.38 8.17
C LEU A 16 0.39 -8.43 8.03
N SER A 17 0.15 -8.94 6.82
CA SER A 17 -0.85 -10.00 6.62
C SER A 17 -0.41 -11.38 7.13
N ASP A 18 0.89 -11.60 7.27
CA ASP A 18 1.43 -12.82 7.88
C ASP A 18 1.36 -12.76 9.42
N GLU A 19 1.48 -11.55 9.99
CA GLU A 19 1.54 -11.32 11.44
C GLU A 19 0.18 -10.97 12.07
N TYR A 20 -0.74 -10.36 11.31
CA TYR A 20 -2.01 -9.84 11.82
C TYR A 20 -3.19 -10.25 10.94
N GLU A 21 -4.39 -10.29 11.54
CA GLU A 21 -5.62 -10.45 10.77
C GLU A 21 -5.82 -9.28 9.79
N LEU A 22 -6.43 -9.54 8.64
CA LEU A 22 -6.66 -8.53 7.61
C LEU A 22 -7.55 -7.36 8.06
N THR A 23 -8.35 -7.58 9.10
CA THR A 23 -9.21 -6.59 9.75
C THR A 23 -8.50 -5.78 10.83
N SER A 24 -7.25 -6.11 11.14
CA SER A 24 -6.46 -5.38 12.12
C SER A 24 -6.16 -3.97 11.61
N GLU A 25 -6.16 -3.01 12.55
CA GLU A 25 -5.83 -1.61 12.27
C GLU A 25 -4.53 -1.41 11.48
N PRO A 26 -3.40 -2.07 11.79
CA PRO A 26 -2.17 -1.90 11.01
C PRO A 26 -2.32 -2.36 9.54
N VAL A 27 -3.02 -3.47 9.29
CA VAL A 27 -3.27 -3.94 7.91
C VAL A 27 -4.18 -2.98 7.16
N ILE A 28 -5.25 -2.49 7.80
CA ILE A 28 -6.18 -1.52 7.21
C ILE A 28 -5.44 -0.22 6.84
N LEU A 29 -4.64 0.32 7.74
CA LEU A 29 -3.88 1.55 7.51
C LEU A 29 -2.87 1.37 6.36
N SER A 30 -2.17 0.22 6.33
CA SER A 30 -1.24 -0.10 5.25
C SER A 30 -1.96 -0.25 3.91
N SER A 31 -3.14 -0.88 3.88
CA SER A 31 -3.98 -1.00 2.69
C SER A 31 -4.43 0.37 2.16
N MET A 32 -4.91 1.26 3.04
CA MET A 32 -5.32 2.62 2.65
C MET A 32 -4.16 3.42 2.08
N LYS A 33 -2.97 3.27 2.66
CA LYS A 33 -1.73 3.91 2.17
C LYS A 33 -1.36 3.39 0.78
N LEU A 34 -1.42 2.08 0.56
CA LEU A 34 -1.13 1.46 -0.74
C LEU A 34 -2.10 1.94 -1.82
N ASP A 35 -3.40 1.96 -1.54
CA ASP A 35 -4.44 2.46 -2.44
C ASP A 35 -4.17 3.91 -2.85
N ARG A 36 -3.80 4.77 -1.89
CA ARG A 36 -3.48 6.17 -2.18
C ARG A 36 -2.29 6.29 -3.14
N LEU A 37 -1.23 5.52 -2.91
CA LEU A 37 -0.03 5.56 -3.76
C LEU A 37 -0.31 5.05 -5.17
N ILE A 38 -1.11 3.98 -5.31
CA ILE A 38 -1.54 3.45 -6.60
C ILE A 38 -2.40 4.49 -7.34
N ASN A 39 -3.37 5.09 -6.66
CA ASN A 39 -4.21 6.14 -7.25
C ASN A 39 -3.38 7.36 -7.69
N GLU A 40 -2.42 7.78 -6.89
CA GLU A 40 -1.48 8.85 -7.27
C GLU A 40 -0.72 8.46 -8.54
N TYR A 41 -0.20 7.23 -8.62
CA TYR A 41 0.55 6.76 -9.79
C TYR A 41 -0.32 6.68 -11.05
N LEU A 42 -1.54 6.16 -10.93
CA LEU A 42 -2.48 6.09 -12.05
C LEU A 42 -2.87 7.49 -12.53
N ASN A 43 -3.11 8.44 -11.62
CA ASN A 43 -3.41 9.82 -11.99
C ASN A 43 -2.21 10.52 -12.66
N TYR A 44 -0.99 10.24 -12.24
CA TYR A 44 0.22 10.71 -12.94
C TYR A 44 0.39 10.05 -14.31
N SER A 45 -0.05 8.81 -14.50
CA SER A 45 0.05 8.09 -15.78
C SER A 45 -1.01 8.49 -16.81
N VAL A 46 -2.08 9.17 -16.38
CA VAL A 46 -3.20 9.60 -17.23
C VAL A 46 -3.08 11.07 -17.67
N ASN A 47 -2.08 11.80 -17.17
CA ASN A 47 -1.70 13.15 -17.62
C ASN A 47 -0.45 13.11 -18.52
#